data_AF-R4G448-F1
#
_entry.id   AF-R4G448-F1
#
_cell.length_a   1.000
_cell.length_b   1.000
_cell.length_c   1.000
_cell.angle_alpha   90.00
_cell.angle_beta   90.00
_cell.angle_gamma   90.00
#
_symmetry.space_group_name_H-M   'P 1'
#
loop_
_entity.id
_entity.type
_entity.pdbx_description
1 polymer ?
#
loop_
_entity_poly.entity_id
_entity_poly.type
_entity_poly.pdbx_seq_one_letter_code
_entity_poly.pdbx_strand_id
1 'polypeptide(L)'
;MLQLNPLRTISITYRNNFVNCKALLQKNFELNRNKRLFSNSATRKMRFLQYTCKNNGPQRLGVQLSQDSDIIELSAVTASVPNNLIEFLKGGDEFMEKAKRITAEAKSVVDPKEVNILAPLSKPDKILCVGLNYKSHCDEQKRPYPEEPIFFNKFPSTIVGPTDDVIHPPNTKALDWEIELGIVIGKLCRRVHKTEVNDYIFGYTVCQDISARDWQSPKKNGGQWLFAKSMDTFCPIGPSVVAKEFVCDPKDLKLRCSVNGVVMQDGNTSDMVHDVYHIVSFLSHCITLLPGDVILTGTPSGVGLFRNPRIFLKAGDVIESEITGLGKLCNKIVE
;
A
#
# COMPACT_ATOMS: atom_id res chain seq x y z
N MET A 1 56.45 -66.53 -9.11
CA MET A 1 57.69 -66.29 -8.35
C MET A 1 57.74 -64.83 -7.98
N LEU A 2 58.20 -64.56 -6.77
CA LEU A 2 58.35 -63.27 -6.10
C LEU A 2 58.96 -62.17 -6.97
N GLN A 3 58.65 -60.91 -6.61
CA GLN A 3 59.57 -59.78 -6.36
C GLN A 3 58.79 -58.46 -6.54
N LEU A 4 59.00 -57.35 -5.85
CA LEU A 4 59.82 -56.93 -4.70
C LEU A 4 59.31 -55.51 -4.38
N ASN A 5 59.14 -55.16 -3.11
CA ASN A 5 59.18 -53.75 -2.69
C ASN A 5 60.63 -53.28 -2.63
N PRO A 6 60.90 -52.00 -2.90
CA PRO A 6 61.99 -51.33 -2.21
C PRO A 6 61.60 -50.00 -1.54
N LEU A 7 62.47 -49.66 -0.60
CA LEU A 7 62.38 -48.68 0.47
C LEU A 7 63.03 -47.33 0.11
N ARG A 8 62.58 -46.30 0.86
CA ARG A 8 63.33 -45.17 1.45
C ARG A 8 63.86 -43.99 0.59
N THR A 9 63.21 -42.85 0.85
CA THR A 9 63.72 -41.56 1.38
C THR A 9 64.71 -40.72 0.57
N ILE A 10 64.24 -39.54 0.14
CA ILE A 10 65.07 -38.33 0.00
C ILE A 10 64.33 -37.16 0.64
N SER A 11 64.95 -36.54 1.64
CA SER A 11 64.56 -35.28 2.27
C SER A 11 64.97 -34.10 1.39
N ILE A 12 64.02 -33.22 1.05
CA ILE A 12 64.32 -31.91 0.47
C ILE A 12 63.62 -30.82 1.29
N THR A 13 64.46 -29.92 1.78
CA THR A 13 64.18 -28.79 2.66
C THR A 13 63.29 -27.74 1.98
N TYR A 14 62.27 -27.27 2.68
CA TYR A 14 61.45 -26.13 2.28
C TYR A 14 62.29 -24.85 2.20
N ARG A 15 62.21 -24.11 1.08
CA ARG A 15 62.48 -22.68 1.01
C ARG A 15 61.24 -21.95 0.52
N ASN A 16 60.79 -21.01 1.34
CA ASN A 16 59.70 -20.07 1.12
C ASN A 16 59.80 -19.35 -0.24
N ASN A 17 58.67 -19.18 -0.91
CA ASN A 17 58.33 -17.97 -1.67
C ASN A 17 56.81 -17.95 -1.98
N PHE A 18 56.00 -17.58 -0.99
CA PHE A 18 54.64 -17.11 -1.23
C PHE A 18 54.71 -15.68 -1.76
N VAL A 19 54.59 -15.50 -3.07
CA VAL A 19 54.33 -14.19 -3.68
C VAL A 19 52.84 -13.88 -3.50
N ASN A 20 52.59 -12.71 -2.92
CA ASN A 20 51.30 -12.22 -2.47
C ASN A 20 50.44 -11.76 -3.67
N CYS A 21 49.34 -12.47 -3.97
CA CYS A 21 48.37 -12.14 -5.03
C CYS A 21 47.58 -10.83 -4.82
N LYS A 22 47.90 -10.00 -3.82
CA LYS A 22 47.22 -8.71 -3.58
C LYS A 22 47.61 -7.58 -4.54
N ALA A 23 48.75 -7.64 -5.23
CA ALA A 23 49.25 -6.51 -6.02
C ALA A 23 48.70 -6.42 -7.46
N LEU A 24 48.11 -7.49 -8.00
CA LEU A 24 47.57 -7.51 -9.38
C LEU A 24 46.10 -7.07 -9.48
N LEU A 25 45.36 -7.09 -8.36
CA LEU A 25 43.95 -6.68 -8.32
C LEU A 25 43.75 -5.17 -8.10
N GLN A 26 44.76 -4.46 -7.58
CA GLN A 26 44.68 -3.01 -7.35
C GLN A 26 44.90 -2.17 -8.61
N LYS A 27 45.59 -2.69 -9.64
CA LYS A 27 45.93 -1.92 -10.85
C LYS A 27 44.80 -1.79 -11.89
N ASN A 28 43.76 -2.62 -11.79
CA ASN A 28 42.58 -2.52 -12.67
C ASN A 28 41.49 -1.57 -12.14
N PHE A 29 41.69 -0.95 -10.97
CA PHE A 29 40.69 -0.09 -10.33
C PHE A 29 40.87 1.42 -10.58
N GLU A 30 41.96 1.86 -11.24
CA GLU A 30 42.26 3.30 -11.37
C GLU A 30 42.19 3.88 -12.80
N LEU A 31 41.83 3.09 -13.81
CA LEU A 31 41.77 3.57 -15.19
C LEU A 31 40.41 3.29 -15.82
N ASN A 32 39.34 3.91 -15.29
CA ASN A 32 38.21 4.31 -16.12
C ASN A 32 37.25 5.30 -15.45
N ARG A 33 37.24 6.50 -16.04
CA ARG A 33 36.16 7.50 -16.08
C ARG A 33 36.05 8.46 -14.91
N ASN A 34 36.69 9.61 -15.13
CA ASN A 34 36.03 10.92 -15.11
C ASN A 34 34.59 10.86 -15.67
N LYS A 35 33.63 10.39 -14.88
CA LYS A 35 32.25 10.85 -14.95
C LYS A 35 32.11 11.83 -13.80
N ARG A 36 31.75 13.08 -14.13
CA ARG A 36 31.19 14.00 -13.14
C ARG A 36 30.08 13.26 -12.42
N LEU A 37 30.32 12.90 -11.16
CA LEU A 37 29.29 12.44 -10.25
C LEU A 37 28.38 13.63 -10.01
N PHE A 38 27.27 13.71 -10.75
CA PHE A 38 26.14 14.50 -10.30
C PHE A 38 25.64 13.86 -9.01
N SER A 39 26.14 14.38 -7.90
CA SER A 39 25.70 14.05 -6.55
C SER A 39 24.24 14.48 -6.36
N ASN A 40 23.48 13.57 -5.75
CA ASN A 40 22.22 13.73 -5.03
C ASN A 40 20.91 13.86 -5.83
N SER A 41 20.49 12.76 -6.47
CA SER A 41 19.07 12.38 -6.35
C SER A 41 18.89 11.68 -4.99
N ALA A 42 18.92 12.45 -3.90
CA ALA A 42 18.27 11.97 -2.68
C ALA A 42 16.83 11.65 -3.08
N THR A 43 16.40 10.41 -2.92
CA THR A 43 15.02 10.00 -3.21
C THR A 43 14.10 10.88 -2.36
N ARG A 44 13.50 11.90 -3.00
CA ARG A 44 12.55 12.79 -2.33
C ARG A 44 11.32 11.96 -2.03
N LYS A 45 10.81 12.02 -0.79
CA LYS A 45 9.54 11.39 -0.42
C LYS A 45 8.48 11.78 -1.43
N MET A 46 7.78 10.80 -2.01
CA MET A 46 6.70 11.03 -2.98
C MET A 46 5.41 10.42 -2.47
N ARG A 47 4.42 11.28 -2.27
CA ARG A 47 3.04 10.93 -1.93
C ARG A 47 2.19 11.31 -3.13
N PHE A 48 1.66 10.34 -3.86
CA PHE A 48 0.88 10.57 -5.08
C PHE A 48 -0.57 10.82 -4.72
N LEU A 49 -1.13 11.93 -5.20
CA LEU A 49 -2.52 12.30 -4.97
C LEU A 49 -3.18 12.81 -6.24
N GLN A 50 -4.51 12.77 -6.25
CA GLN A 50 -5.32 13.37 -7.30
C GLN A 50 -6.11 14.53 -6.69
N TYR A 51 -6.33 15.58 -7.47
CA TYR A 51 -7.07 16.74 -7.00
C TYR A 51 -7.77 17.46 -8.15
N THR A 52 -8.75 18.31 -7.81
CA THR A 52 -9.30 19.35 -8.69
C THR A 52 -9.08 20.71 -8.03
N CYS A 53 -8.83 21.75 -8.82
CA CYS A 53 -8.83 23.10 -8.28
C CYS A 53 -10.25 23.49 -7.84
N LYS A 54 -10.37 24.28 -6.76
CA LYS A 54 -11.67 24.70 -6.21
C LYS A 54 -12.56 25.46 -7.20
N ASN A 55 -11.99 26.03 -8.25
CA ASN A 55 -12.70 26.65 -9.37
C ASN A 55 -13.25 25.63 -10.39
N ASN A 56 -13.38 24.34 -10.03
CA ASN A 56 -13.86 23.24 -10.87
C ASN A 56 -13.00 22.98 -12.12
N GLY A 57 -11.68 23.07 -11.96
CA GLY A 57 -10.72 22.64 -12.99
C GLY A 57 -10.73 21.12 -13.23
N PRO A 58 -10.08 20.64 -14.30
CA PRO A 58 -9.96 19.21 -14.56
C PRO A 58 -9.21 18.50 -13.42
N GLN A 59 -9.46 17.20 -13.25
CA GLN A 59 -8.65 16.36 -12.38
C GLN A 59 -7.17 16.42 -12.78
N ARG A 60 -6.29 16.51 -11.79
CA ARG A 60 -4.82 16.48 -11.96
C ARG A 60 -4.19 15.40 -11.09
N LEU A 61 -3.00 14.96 -11.51
CA LEU A 61 -2.11 14.11 -10.72
C LEU A 61 -0.96 14.97 -10.17
N GLY A 62 -0.69 14.85 -8.88
CA GLY A 62 0.36 15.59 -8.19
C GLY A 62 1.12 14.74 -7.18
N VAL A 63 2.21 15.31 -6.67
CA VAL A 63 3.06 14.72 -5.64
C VAL A 63 3.27 15.70 -4.50
N GLN A 64 3.14 15.22 -3.27
CA GLN A 64 3.59 15.90 -2.07
C GLN A 64 4.89 15.29 -1.54
N LEU A 65 5.77 16.15 -1.00
CA LEU A 65 7.05 15.75 -0.41
C LEU A 65 6.93 15.38 1.07
N SER A 66 5.97 15.99 1.76
CA SER A 66 5.54 15.60 3.09
C SER A 66 4.02 15.71 3.14
N GLN A 67 3.40 15.11 4.15
CA GLN A 67 1.97 15.30 4.35
C GLN A 67 1.65 16.80 4.44
N ASP A 68 0.59 17.22 3.76
CA ASP A 68 0.08 18.59 3.70
C ASP A 68 1.06 19.64 3.14
N SER A 69 2.15 19.22 2.47
CA SER A 69 3.02 20.15 1.73
C SER A 69 2.34 20.68 0.47
N ASP A 70 2.98 21.66 -0.17
CA ASP A 70 2.63 22.04 -1.54
C ASP A 70 2.61 20.83 -2.47
N ILE A 71 1.67 20.86 -3.41
CA ILE A 71 1.48 19.81 -4.41
C ILE A 71 2.30 20.19 -5.63
N ILE A 72 3.31 19.37 -5.95
CA ILE A 72 4.03 19.49 -7.21
C ILE A 72 3.18 18.83 -8.29
N GLU A 73 2.80 19.61 -9.29
CA GLU A 73 1.94 19.13 -10.37
C GLU A 73 2.73 18.24 -11.33
N LEU A 74 2.24 17.02 -11.58
CA LEU A 74 2.87 16.13 -12.55
C LEU A 74 2.22 16.28 -13.94
N SER A 75 0.90 16.19 -14.00
CA SER A 75 0.16 16.11 -15.26
C SER A 75 -0.10 17.47 -15.93
N ALA A 76 0.11 18.58 -15.22
CA ALA A 76 0.04 19.92 -15.79
C ALA A 76 1.35 20.34 -16.50
N VAL A 77 2.50 19.79 -16.08
CA VAL A 77 3.82 20.18 -16.58
C VAL A 77 4.10 19.61 -17.97
N THR A 78 3.58 18.43 -18.29
CA THR A 78 3.71 17.83 -19.62
C THR A 78 2.48 17.02 -19.98
N ALA A 79 1.97 17.19 -21.21
CA ALA A 79 0.84 16.43 -21.73
C ALA A 79 1.10 14.91 -21.82
N SER A 80 2.36 14.47 -21.69
CA SER A 80 2.72 13.05 -21.70
C SER A 80 2.45 12.33 -20.38
N VAL A 81 2.24 13.05 -19.27
CA VAL A 81 1.90 12.46 -17.97
C VAL A 81 0.37 12.49 -17.81
N PRO A 82 -0.28 11.34 -17.57
CA PRO A 82 -1.74 11.29 -17.46
C PRO A 82 -2.24 11.97 -16.18
N ASN A 83 -3.49 12.40 -16.21
CA ASN A 83 -4.17 13.10 -15.11
C ASN A 83 -4.68 12.17 -13.98
N ASN A 84 -4.36 10.88 -14.01
CA ASN A 84 -4.78 9.92 -12.98
C ASN A 84 -3.68 8.90 -12.71
N LEU A 85 -3.67 8.38 -11.48
CA LEU A 85 -2.61 7.50 -11.00
C LEU A 85 -2.62 6.13 -11.69
N ILE A 86 -3.78 5.60 -12.08
CA ILE A 86 -3.86 4.27 -12.70
C ILE A 86 -3.20 4.26 -14.08
N GLU A 87 -3.54 5.21 -14.94
CA GLU A 87 -2.87 5.38 -16.23
C GLU A 87 -1.39 5.73 -16.05
N PHE A 88 -1.05 6.46 -14.99
CA PHE A 88 0.35 6.73 -14.66
C PHE A 88 1.11 5.42 -14.36
N LEU A 89 0.53 4.52 -13.58
CA LEU A 89 1.14 3.24 -13.23
C LEU A 89 1.29 2.30 -14.44
N LYS A 90 0.39 2.38 -15.43
CA LYS A 90 0.53 1.64 -16.69
C LYS A 90 1.76 2.06 -17.50
N GLY A 91 2.21 3.30 -17.37
CA GLY A 91 3.45 3.79 -17.99
C GLY A 91 4.73 3.32 -17.28
N GLY A 92 4.61 2.69 -16.11
CA GLY A 92 5.71 2.04 -15.41
C GLY A 92 6.90 2.95 -15.11
N ASP A 93 8.11 2.40 -15.29
CA ASP A 93 9.36 3.07 -14.90
C ASP A 93 9.60 4.37 -15.69
N GLU A 94 9.10 4.50 -16.93
CA GLU A 94 9.24 5.72 -17.73
C GLU A 94 8.57 6.92 -17.05
N PHE A 95 7.33 6.75 -16.61
CA PHE A 95 6.57 7.81 -15.95
C PHE A 95 7.07 8.09 -14.55
N MET A 96 7.60 7.09 -13.85
CA MET A 96 8.30 7.31 -12.58
C MET A 96 9.55 8.18 -12.75
N GLU A 97 10.35 7.97 -13.79
CA GLU A 97 11.51 8.81 -14.06
C GLU A 97 11.10 10.25 -14.44
N LYS A 98 10.00 10.43 -15.18
CA LYS A 98 9.43 11.76 -15.42
C LYS A 98 8.96 12.42 -14.12
N ALA A 99 8.26 11.70 -13.26
CA ALA A 99 7.79 12.22 -11.98
C ALA A 99 8.96 12.68 -11.10
N LYS A 100 10.03 11.89 -11.01
CA LYS A 100 11.25 12.27 -10.27
C LYS A 100 11.87 13.56 -10.81
N ARG A 101 11.97 13.71 -12.14
CA ARG A 101 12.50 14.93 -12.77
C ARG A 101 11.63 16.16 -12.49
N ILE A 102 10.33 16.05 -12.71
CA ILE A 102 9.37 17.14 -12.43
C ILE A 102 9.42 17.53 -10.95
N THR A 103 9.43 16.53 -10.07
CA THR A 103 9.54 16.71 -8.61
C THR A 103 10.85 17.36 -8.20
N ALA A 104 11.97 17.05 -8.88
CA ALA A 104 13.26 17.66 -8.62
C ALA A 104 13.28 19.15 -9.01
N GLU A 105 12.65 19.50 -10.13
CA GLU A 105 12.55 20.86 -10.65
C GLU A 105 11.56 21.74 -9.87
N ALA A 106 10.44 21.16 -9.41
CA ALA A 106 9.40 21.81 -8.58
C ALA A 106 8.92 23.17 -9.13
N LYS A 107 8.81 23.30 -10.46
CA LYS A 107 8.44 24.56 -11.14
C LYS A 107 6.95 24.91 -11.07
N SER A 108 6.08 23.91 -10.89
CA SER A 108 4.63 24.09 -10.78
C SER A 108 4.18 23.51 -9.44
N VAL A 109 3.76 24.38 -8.55
CA VAL A 109 3.33 24.05 -7.19
C VAL A 109 1.97 24.67 -6.92
N VAL A 110 1.11 23.92 -6.23
CA VAL A 110 -0.24 24.34 -5.84
C VAL A 110 -0.38 24.20 -4.33
N ASP A 111 -0.92 25.22 -3.68
CA ASP A 111 -1.25 25.17 -2.26
C ASP A 111 -2.38 24.15 -2.06
N PRO A 112 -2.23 23.13 -1.19
CA PRO A 112 -3.28 22.16 -0.90
C PRO A 112 -4.61 22.78 -0.43
N LYS A 113 -4.60 24.02 0.08
CA LYS A 113 -5.80 24.76 0.46
C LYS A 113 -6.62 25.27 -0.72
N GLU A 114 -6.05 25.33 -1.93
CA GLU A 114 -6.72 25.83 -3.14
C GLU A 114 -7.36 24.71 -3.98
N VAL A 115 -7.30 23.47 -3.49
CA VAL A 115 -7.77 22.28 -4.20
C VAL A 115 -8.74 21.46 -3.37
N ASN A 116 -9.49 20.59 -4.05
CA ASN A 116 -10.22 19.49 -3.45
C ASN A 116 -9.41 18.21 -3.70
N ILE A 117 -8.95 17.56 -2.64
CA ILE A 117 -8.23 16.30 -2.72
C ILE A 117 -9.23 15.19 -3.03
N LEU A 118 -8.95 14.41 -4.06
CA LEU A 118 -9.76 13.26 -4.47
C LEU A 118 -9.16 11.96 -3.92
N ALA A 119 -9.90 10.86 -4.04
CA ALA A 119 -9.31 9.53 -3.94
C ALA A 119 -8.07 9.43 -4.85
N PRO A 120 -6.91 8.93 -4.38
CA PRO A 120 -5.71 8.85 -5.21
C PRO A 120 -5.84 7.80 -6.34
N LEU A 121 -6.85 6.93 -6.24
CA LEU A 121 -7.22 5.92 -7.23
C LEU A 121 -8.74 5.94 -7.35
N SER A 122 -9.30 6.13 -8.54
CA SER A 122 -10.76 6.26 -8.70
C SER A 122 -11.44 5.15 -9.48
N LYS A 123 -10.70 4.39 -10.31
CA LYS A 123 -11.27 3.33 -11.17
C LYS A 123 -10.30 2.14 -11.38
N PRO A 124 -9.82 1.49 -10.30
CA PRO A 124 -8.99 0.29 -10.45
C PRO A 124 -9.78 -0.83 -11.16
N ASP A 125 -9.06 -1.81 -11.71
CA ASP A 125 -9.71 -3.02 -12.27
C ASP A 125 -10.39 -3.81 -11.15
N LYS A 126 -9.73 -3.93 -9.99
CA LYS A 126 -10.28 -4.62 -8.83
C LYS A 126 -9.83 -4.02 -7.50
N ILE A 127 -10.72 -4.17 -6.52
CA ILE A 127 -10.46 -3.96 -5.09
C ILE A 127 -10.65 -5.31 -4.41
N LEU A 128 -9.54 -5.92 -4.01
CA LEU A 128 -9.52 -7.19 -3.30
C LEU A 128 -9.37 -6.90 -1.81
N CYS A 129 -9.96 -7.73 -0.96
CA CYS A 129 -10.02 -7.48 0.48
C CYS A 129 -9.77 -8.77 1.26
N VAL A 130 -9.19 -8.66 2.45
CA VAL A 130 -8.85 -9.81 3.31
C VAL A 130 -9.65 -9.77 4.61
N GLY A 131 -10.39 -10.83 4.88
CA GLY A 131 -11.14 -11.00 6.13
C GLY A 131 -10.30 -11.65 7.22
N LEU A 132 -10.65 -11.36 8.48
CA LEU A 132 -10.08 -12.04 9.66
C LEU A 132 -8.54 -12.05 9.68
N ASN A 133 -7.92 -10.95 9.24
CA ASN A 133 -6.47 -10.91 9.04
C ASN A 133 -5.69 -10.23 10.17
N TYR A 134 -6.34 -9.88 11.28
CA TYR A 134 -5.66 -9.38 12.48
C TYR A 134 -5.97 -10.32 13.65
N LYS A 135 -4.96 -10.70 14.43
CA LYS A 135 -5.14 -11.60 15.58
C LYS A 135 -6.12 -11.00 16.58
N SER A 136 -5.96 -9.72 16.90
CA SER A 136 -6.86 -8.98 17.78
C SER A 136 -8.33 -9.02 17.32
N HIS A 137 -8.59 -8.89 16.01
CA HIS A 137 -9.93 -8.96 15.44
C HIS A 137 -10.52 -10.38 15.45
N CYS A 138 -9.67 -11.40 15.34
CA CYS A 138 -10.09 -12.79 15.54
C CYS A 138 -10.43 -13.06 17.02
N ASP A 139 -9.63 -12.52 17.93
CA ASP A 139 -9.80 -12.69 19.38
C ASP A 139 -11.10 -12.06 19.89
N GLU A 140 -11.46 -10.85 19.45
CA GLU A 140 -12.73 -10.21 19.85
C GLU A 140 -13.96 -11.00 19.36
N GLN A 141 -13.80 -11.75 18.27
CA GLN A 141 -14.81 -12.65 17.72
C GLN A 141 -14.80 -14.05 18.35
N LYS A 142 -13.76 -14.38 19.12
CA LYS A 142 -13.48 -15.74 19.61
C LYS A 142 -13.40 -16.75 18.46
N ARG A 143 -12.75 -16.38 17.36
CA ARG A 143 -12.52 -17.21 16.19
C ARG A 143 -11.06 -17.64 16.09
N PRO A 144 -10.77 -18.84 15.55
CA PRO A 144 -9.40 -19.24 15.26
C PRO A 144 -8.80 -18.34 14.17
N TYR A 145 -7.47 -18.23 14.19
CA TYR A 145 -6.74 -17.51 13.14
C TYR A 145 -6.77 -18.33 11.85
N PRO A 146 -7.18 -17.76 10.70
CA PRO A 146 -7.24 -18.50 9.45
C PRO A 146 -5.87 -19.04 9.02
N GLU A 147 -5.79 -20.33 8.69
CA GLU A 147 -4.57 -20.95 8.14
C GLU A 147 -4.22 -20.38 6.75
N GLU A 148 -5.25 -20.05 5.96
CA GLU A 148 -5.14 -19.37 4.67
C GLU A 148 -5.94 -18.06 4.68
N PRO A 149 -5.51 -17.03 3.93
CA PRO A 149 -6.22 -15.76 3.84
C PRO A 149 -7.60 -15.91 3.20
N ILE A 150 -8.61 -15.23 3.79
CA ILE A 150 -9.99 -15.24 3.31
C ILE A 150 -10.21 -14.02 2.43
N PHE A 151 -10.42 -14.23 1.13
CA PHE A 151 -10.62 -13.13 0.18
C PHE A 151 -12.08 -12.86 -0.14
N PHE A 152 -12.35 -11.58 -0.36
CA PHE A 152 -13.57 -11.06 -0.97
C PHE A 152 -13.20 -9.80 -1.77
N ASN A 153 -14.19 -9.09 -2.29
CA ASN A 153 -13.96 -7.89 -3.09
C ASN A 153 -14.95 -6.77 -2.76
N LYS A 154 -14.54 -5.56 -3.14
CA LYS A 154 -15.40 -4.39 -3.31
C LYS A 154 -15.41 -3.98 -4.78
N PHE A 155 -16.42 -3.22 -5.21
CA PHE A 155 -16.45 -2.69 -6.57
C PHE A 155 -15.76 -1.32 -6.64
N PRO A 156 -15.08 -0.98 -7.75
CA PRO A 156 -14.50 0.35 -7.98
C PRO A 156 -15.49 1.51 -7.79
N SER A 157 -16.77 1.29 -8.07
CA SER A 157 -17.83 2.29 -7.89
C SER A 157 -18.06 2.71 -6.43
N THR A 158 -17.53 1.97 -5.46
CA THR A 158 -17.68 2.26 -4.03
C THR A 158 -16.64 3.26 -3.50
N ILE A 159 -15.65 3.61 -4.32
CA ILE A 159 -14.54 4.49 -3.92
C ILE A 159 -15.04 5.91 -3.71
N VAL A 160 -14.64 6.48 -2.58
CA VAL A 160 -14.73 7.92 -2.28
C VAL A 160 -13.40 8.44 -1.72
N GLY A 161 -13.19 9.74 -1.81
CA GLY A 161 -11.97 10.42 -1.39
C GLY A 161 -11.80 10.55 0.12
N PRO A 162 -10.69 11.17 0.56
CA PRO A 162 -10.33 11.27 1.97
C PRO A 162 -11.26 12.17 2.79
N THR A 163 -12.05 13.04 2.14
CA THR A 163 -12.97 13.97 2.79
C THR A 163 -14.39 13.91 2.24
N ASP A 164 -14.66 12.96 1.36
CA ASP A 164 -15.98 12.77 0.77
C ASP A 164 -16.93 12.13 1.79
N ASP A 165 -18.23 12.36 1.61
CA ASP A 165 -19.24 11.76 2.48
C ASP A 165 -19.40 10.26 2.22
N VAL A 166 -19.76 9.52 3.27
CA VAL A 166 -20.17 8.12 3.22
C VAL A 166 -21.66 8.05 3.46
N ILE A 167 -22.39 7.48 2.51
CA ILE A 167 -23.83 7.30 2.58
C ILE A 167 -24.14 6.21 3.61
N HIS A 168 -25.12 6.47 4.48
CA HIS A 168 -25.75 5.49 5.35
C HIS A 168 -26.97 4.94 4.65
N PRO A 169 -26.90 3.73 4.04
CA PRO A 169 -28.00 3.22 3.26
C PRO A 169 -29.26 3.01 4.12
N PRO A 170 -30.47 3.36 3.63
CA PRO A 170 -31.70 3.23 4.41
C PRO A 170 -32.05 1.77 4.73
N ASN A 171 -31.41 0.81 4.06
CA ASN A 171 -31.65 -0.63 4.20
C ASN A 171 -30.71 -1.31 5.21
N THR A 172 -29.81 -0.59 5.89
CA THR A 172 -29.00 -1.11 6.99
C THR A 172 -29.28 -0.37 8.30
N LYS A 173 -29.15 -1.08 9.43
CA LYS A 173 -29.17 -0.49 10.78
C LYS A 173 -27.88 -0.78 11.54
N ALA A 174 -26.88 -1.33 10.86
CA ALA A 174 -25.67 -1.86 11.45
C ALA A 174 -24.45 -1.51 10.59
N LEU A 175 -24.35 -0.23 10.20
CA LEU A 175 -23.22 0.32 9.47
C LEU A 175 -22.01 0.41 10.41
N ASP A 176 -20.87 -0.10 9.98
CA ASP A 176 -19.68 -0.28 10.79
C ASP A 176 -18.42 0.20 10.07
N TRP A 177 -17.37 0.49 10.84
CA TRP A 177 -16.06 0.95 10.36
C TRP A 177 -15.02 -0.18 10.45
N GLU A 178 -14.05 -0.14 9.54
CA GLU A 178 -12.90 -1.04 9.48
C GLU A 178 -11.72 -0.27 8.87
N ILE A 179 -10.83 0.32 9.69
CA ILE A 179 -9.61 0.92 9.15
C ILE A 179 -8.67 -0.15 8.63
N GLU A 180 -8.12 0.05 7.43
CA GLU A 180 -7.22 -0.91 6.80
C GLU A 180 -6.03 -0.25 6.10
N LEU A 181 -4.90 -0.96 6.05
CA LEU A 181 -3.80 -0.65 5.14
C LEU A 181 -4.20 -1.10 3.72
N GLY A 182 -4.14 -0.18 2.76
CA GLY A 182 -4.30 -0.48 1.34
C GLY A 182 -2.95 -0.68 0.65
N ILE A 183 -2.77 -1.80 -0.04
CA ILE A 183 -1.62 -2.06 -0.93
C ILE A 183 -2.01 -1.65 -2.35
N VAL A 184 -1.18 -0.87 -3.02
CA VAL A 184 -1.38 -0.49 -4.42
C VAL A 184 -0.37 -1.20 -5.31
N ILE A 185 -0.87 -1.97 -6.28
CA ILE A 185 -0.04 -2.72 -7.22
C ILE A 185 0.51 -1.76 -8.29
N GLY A 186 1.82 -1.81 -8.54
CA GLY A 186 2.50 -0.96 -9.52
C GLY A 186 2.85 -1.64 -10.83
N LYS A 187 2.98 -2.97 -10.81
CA LYS A 187 3.39 -3.78 -11.96
C LYS A 187 2.49 -5.01 -12.08
N LEU A 188 2.32 -5.52 -13.29
CA LEU A 188 1.59 -6.77 -13.52
C LEU A 188 2.21 -7.88 -12.66
N CYS A 189 1.41 -8.47 -11.78
CA CYS A 189 1.86 -9.45 -10.79
C CYS A 189 1.06 -10.75 -10.96
N ARG A 190 1.79 -11.85 -11.26
CA ARG A 190 1.21 -13.18 -11.51
C ARG A 190 2.18 -14.26 -11.06
N ARG A 191 1.73 -15.15 -10.18
CA ARG A 191 2.51 -16.26 -9.60
C ARG A 191 3.86 -15.80 -9.06
N VAL A 192 3.85 -14.71 -8.30
CA VAL A 192 5.04 -14.06 -7.76
C VAL A 192 5.37 -14.67 -6.40
N HIS A 193 6.63 -15.02 -6.19
CA HIS A 193 7.07 -15.55 -4.90
C HIS A 193 7.12 -14.44 -3.84
N LYS A 194 6.84 -14.78 -2.57
CA LYS A 194 6.77 -13.82 -1.46
C LYS A 194 7.98 -12.88 -1.37
N THR A 195 9.18 -13.37 -1.67
CA THR A 195 10.44 -12.60 -1.62
C THR A 195 10.57 -11.54 -2.72
N GLU A 196 9.78 -11.64 -3.79
CA GLU A 196 9.84 -10.75 -4.96
C GLU A 196 8.68 -9.73 -4.94
N VAL A 197 7.66 -9.95 -4.12
CA VAL A 197 6.44 -9.13 -4.08
C VAL A 197 6.72 -7.64 -3.93
N ASN A 198 7.74 -7.27 -3.15
CA ASN A 198 8.06 -5.87 -2.92
C ASN A 198 8.29 -5.12 -4.23
N ASP A 199 8.82 -5.75 -5.29
CA ASP A 199 9.07 -5.12 -6.58
C ASP A 199 7.80 -4.78 -7.37
N TYR A 200 6.71 -5.47 -7.07
CA TYR A 200 5.41 -5.30 -7.73
C TYR A 200 4.50 -4.30 -7.02
N ILE A 201 4.76 -4.00 -5.75
CA ILE A 201 4.04 -2.97 -5.00
C ILE A 201 4.51 -1.59 -5.48
N PHE A 202 3.57 -0.68 -5.72
CA PHE A 202 3.85 0.73 -5.94
C PHE A 202 4.00 1.47 -4.60
N GLY A 203 3.02 1.28 -3.72
CA GLY A 203 2.95 2.00 -2.47
C GLY A 203 1.76 1.58 -1.63
N TYR A 204 1.49 2.40 -0.61
CA TYR A 204 0.50 2.12 0.42
C TYR A 204 -0.38 3.36 0.67
N THR A 205 -1.62 3.13 1.09
CA THR A 205 -2.61 4.18 1.38
C THR A 205 -3.47 3.77 2.58
N VAL A 206 -4.23 4.71 3.14
CA VAL A 206 -5.28 4.42 4.14
C VAL A 206 -6.57 4.07 3.42
N CYS A 207 -7.28 3.06 3.93
CA CYS A 207 -8.59 2.65 3.46
C CYS A 207 -9.57 2.50 4.63
N GLN A 208 -10.86 2.58 4.33
CA GLN A 208 -11.96 2.13 5.19
C GLN A 208 -12.77 1.03 4.47
N ASP A 209 -12.96 -0.12 5.11
CA ASP A 209 -13.88 -1.18 4.66
C ASP A 209 -15.24 -1.05 5.34
N ILE A 210 -15.97 0.02 4.99
CA ILE A 210 -17.31 0.26 5.54
C ILE A 210 -18.20 -0.96 5.28
N SER A 211 -18.88 -1.41 6.35
CA SER A 211 -19.55 -2.70 6.38
C SER A 211 -20.96 -2.60 6.96
N ALA A 212 -21.97 -3.01 6.19
CA ALA A 212 -23.35 -3.18 6.68
C ALA A 212 -23.53 -4.58 7.31
N ARG A 213 -23.35 -4.69 8.63
CA ARG A 213 -23.22 -5.98 9.34
C ARG A 213 -24.47 -6.85 9.29
N ASP A 214 -25.64 -6.24 9.21
CA ASP A 214 -26.93 -6.94 9.04
C ASP A 214 -27.05 -7.61 7.66
N TRP A 215 -26.29 -7.16 6.66
CA TRP A 215 -26.15 -7.77 5.35
C TRP A 215 -25.02 -8.82 5.26
N GLN A 216 -24.13 -8.89 6.25
CA GLN A 216 -23.03 -9.86 6.31
C GLN A 216 -23.46 -11.23 6.89
N SER A 217 -24.72 -11.33 7.35
CA SER A 217 -25.29 -12.53 7.95
C SER A 217 -25.39 -13.69 6.94
N PRO A 218 -25.23 -14.96 7.36
CA PRO A 218 -25.47 -16.14 6.50
C PRO A 218 -26.86 -16.18 5.85
N LYS A 219 -27.85 -15.50 6.45
CA LYS A 219 -29.22 -15.40 5.90
C LYS A 219 -29.31 -14.44 4.70
N LYS A 220 -28.30 -13.62 4.46
CA LYS A 220 -28.20 -12.65 3.38
C LYS A 220 -27.14 -13.12 2.40
N ASN A 221 -27.47 -13.13 1.10
CA ASN A 221 -26.55 -13.50 0.02
C ASN A 221 -25.77 -14.82 0.24
N GLY A 222 -26.37 -15.80 0.91
CA GLY A 222 -25.71 -17.08 1.22
C GLY A 222 -24.46 -16.95 2.11
N GLY A 223 -24.32 -15.88 2.88
CA GLY A 223 -23.14 -15.59 3.71
C GLY A 223 -21.97 -14.96 2.97
N GLN A 224 -22.10 -14.68 1.67
CA GLN A 224 -21.09 -13.93 0.91
C GLN A 224 -21.13 -12.44 1.30
N TRP A 225 -19.95 -11.82 1.46
CA TRP A 225 -19.85 -10.46 2.01
C TRP A 225 -20.09 -9.34 0.99
N LEU A 226 -20.31 -9.68 -0.29
CA LEU A 226 -20.43 -8.72 -1.38
C LEU A 226 -21.41 -7.57 -1.08
N PHE A 227 -22.67 -7.87 -0.74
CA PHE A 227 -23.66 -6.83 -0.45
C PHE A 227 -23.37 -6.04 0.83
N ALA A 228 -22.76 -6.67 1.83
CA ALA A 228 -22.41 -6.01 3.07
C ALA A 228 -21.27 -5.00 2.90
N LYS A 229 -20.41 -5.22 1.91
CA LYS A 229 -19.15 -4.48 1.75
C LYS A 229 -19.09 -3.64 0.47
N SER A 230 -20.04 -3.79 -0.46
CA SER A 230 -19.97 -3.12 -1.78
C SER A 230 -21.13 -2.17 -2.08
N MET A 231 -21.73 -1.55 -1.05
CA MET A 231 -22.69 -0.46 -1.28
C MET A 231 -21.95 0.83 -1.64
N ASP A 232 -22.64 1.79 -2.24
CA ASP A 232 -22.05 3.05 -2.67
C ASP A 232 -21.32 3.74 -1.51
N THR A 233 -20.18 4.37 -1.80
CA THR A 233 -19.29 5.07 -0.84
C THR A 233 -18.63 4.21 0.24
N PHE A 234 -18.77 2.88 0.21
CA PHE A 234 -18.21 2.01 1.26
C PHE A 234 -16.68 1.85 1.20
N CYS A 235 -15.98 2.50 0.26
CA CYS A 235 -14.52 2.40 0.14
C CYS A 235 -13.82 3.78 0.16
N PRO A 236 -13.84 4.53 1.29
CA PRO A 236 -12.97 5.68 1.44
C PRO A 236 -11.50 5.28 1.31
N ILE A 237 -10.74 6.01 0.50
CA ILE A 237 -9.31 5.75 0.23
C ILE A 237 -8.51 7.04 0.08
N GLY A 238 -7.32 7.09 0.68
CA GLY A 238 -6.41 8.23 0.54
C GLY A 238 -5.56 8.53 1.78
N PRO A 239 -5.18 9.80 2.00
CA PRO A 239 -5.33 10.94 1.08
C PRO A 239 -4.40 10.85 -0.15
N SER A 240 -3.41 9.96 -0.09
CA SER A 240 -2.38 9.78 -1.11
C SER A 240 -1.86 8.34 -1.09
N VAL A 241 -1.31 7.88 -2.20
CA VAL A 241 -0.49 6.66 -2.21
C VAL A 241 0.97 7.04 -1.93
N VAL A 242 1.49 6.60 -0.79
CA VAL A 242 2.90 6.80 -0.43
C VAL A 242 3.73 5.71 -1.10
N ALA A 243 4.71 6.11 -1.91
CA ALA A 243 5.56 5.14 -2.60
C ALA A 243 6.31 4.25 -1.59
N LYS A 244 6.42 2.96 -1.91
CA LYS A 244 6.94 1.92 -0.98
C LYS A 244 8.30 2.25 -0.36
N GLU A 245 9.17 2.93 -1.11
CA GLU A 245 10.52 3.32 -0.69
C GLU A 245 10.54 4.33 0.47
N PHE A 246 9.39 4.94 0.79
CA PHE A 246 9.22 5.86 1.90
C PHE A 246 8.42 5.29 3.07
N VAL A 247 8.05 4.01 2.99
CA VAL A 247 7.41 3.25 4.06
C VAL A 247 8.45 2.32 4.66
N CYS A 248 8.82 2.53 5.93
CA CYS A 248 9.95 1.85 6.56
C CYS A 248 9.74 0.32 6.66
N ASP A 249 8.67 -0.10 7.32
CA ASP A 249 8.21 -1.50 7.31
C ASP A 249 6.67 -1.52 7.22
N PRO A 250 6.08 -2.02 6.11
CA PRO A 250 4.63 -2.12 5.99
C PRO A 250 4.00 -3.11 6.99
N LYS A 251 4.82 -3.94 7.65
CA LYS A 251 4.39 -4.88 8.71
C LYS A 251 4.50 -4.28 10.12
N ASP A 252 4.86 -3.01 10.25
CA ASP A 252 4.91 -2.32 11.54
C ASP A 252 4.42 -0.87 11.41
N LEU A 253 3.15 -0.72 11.02
CA LEU A 253 2.48 0.58 10.89
C LEU A 253 1.36 0.68 11.91
N LYS A 254 1.38 1.73 12.72
CA LYS A 254 0.29 2.04 13.65
C LYS A 254 -0.93 2.58 12.89
N LEU A 255 -2.10 2.00 13.16
CA LEU A 255 -3.40 2.41 12.62
C LEU A 255 -4.30 2.89 13.76
N ARG A 256 -5.10 3.93 13.51
CA ARG A 256 -6.08 4.45 14.48
C ARG A 256 -7.36 4.87 13.76
N CYS A 257 -8.50 4.45 14.30
CA CYS A 257 -9.82 4.89 13.86
C CYS A 257 -10.58 5.52 15.03
N SER A 258 -11.19 6.68 14.82
CA SER A 258 -12.09 7.31 15.77
C SER A 258 -13.42 7.70 15.13
N VAL A 259 -14.49 7.63 15.91
CA VAL A 259 -15.82 8.12 15.52
C VAL A 259 -16.18 9.26 16.47
N ASN A 260 -16.47 10.43 15.92
CA ASN A 260 -16.77 11.66 16.67
C ASN A 260 -15.69 11.98 17.74
N GLY A 261 -14.42 11.80 17.37
CA GLY A 261 -13.26 12.03 18.25
C GLY A 261 -12.99 10.93 19.29
N VAL A 262 -13.87 9.93 19.41
CA VAL A 262 -13.68 8.79 20.32
C VAL A 262 -12.95 7.68 19.60
N VAL A 263 -11.80 7.24 20.14
CA VAL A 263 -11.01 6.15 19.57
C VAL A 263 -11.77 4.84 19.64
N MET A 264 -11.98 4.23 18.47
CA MET A 264 -12.65 2.96 18.33
C MET A 264 -11.68 1.82 18.04
N GLN A 265 -10.66 2.07 17.20
CA GLN A 265 -9.58 1.12 16.89
C GLN A 265 -8.21 1.79 17.13
N ASP A 266 -7.28 1.06 17.75
CA ASP A 266 -5.87 1.41 17.90
C ASP A 266 -5.06 0.11 17.75
N GLY A 267 -4.39 -0.06 16.61
CA GLY A 267 -3.75 -1.32 16.23
C GLY A 267 -2.44 -1.12 15.47
N ASN A 268 -1.83 -2.23 15.06
CA ASN A 268 -0.59 -2.23 14.29
C ASN A 268 -0.62 -3.34 13.22
N THR A 269 -0.11 -3.08 12.01
CA THR A 269 0.00 -4.09 10.95
C THR A 269 0.87 -5.29 11.33
N SER A 270 1.67 -5.21 12.39
CA SER A 270 2.41 -6.33 12.98
C SER A 270 1.49 -7.41 13.58
N ASP A 271 0.23 -7.05 13.84
CA ASP A 271 -0.81 -7.95 14.32
C ASP A 271 -1.47 -8.76 13.19
N MET A 272 -1.06 -8.55 11.93
CA MET A 272 -1.57 -9.32 10.81
C MET A 272 -1.28 -10.82 10.97
N VAL A 273 -2.27 -11.66 10.68
CA VAL A 273 -2.12 -13.12 10.59
C VAL A 273 -1.30 -13.45 9.35
N HIS A 274 -1.69 -12.87 8.21
CA HIS A 274 -0.99 -12.96 6.94
C HIS A 274 -0.43 -11.59 6.55
N ASP A 275 0.89 -11.46 6.50
CA ASP A 275 1.53 -10.19 6.17
C ASP A 275 1.30 -9.74 4.72
N VAL A 276 1.58 -8.46 4.45
CA VAL A 276 1.39 -7.82 3.13
C VAL A 276 2.03 -8.60 1.97
N TYR A 277 3.18 -9.22 2.19
CA TYR A 277 3.89 -9.96 1.14
C TYR A 277 3.24 -11.32 0.88
N HIS A 278 2.77 -11.99 1.93
CA HIS A 278 2.02 -13.23 1.78
C HIS A 278 0.70 -13.01 1.03
N ILE A 279 -0.05 -11.97 1.40
CA ILE A 279 -1.34 -11.63 0.76
C ILE A 279 -1.17 -11.46 -0.76
N VAL A 280 -0.23 -10.62 -1.19
CA VAL A 280 -0.02 -10.34 -2.62
C VAL A 280 0.48 -11.58 -3.34
N SER A 281 1.42 -12.32 -2.74
CA SER A 281 1.94 -13.57 -3.33
C SER A 281 0.81 -14.57 -3.54
N PHE A 282 0.00 -14.84 -2.52
CA PHE A 282 -1.13 -15.77 -2.57
C PHE A 282 -2.12 -15.36 -3.66
N LEU A 283 -2.59 -14.10 -3.64
CA LEU A 283 -3.50 -13.58 -4.66
C LEU A 283 -2.95 -13.74 -6.07
N SER A 284 -1.66 -13.42 -6.29
CA SER A 284 -1.05 -13.47 -7.61
C SER A 284 -1.02 -14.89 -8.23
N HIS A 285 -1.09 -15.94 -7.40
CA HIS A 285 -1.14 -17.32 -7.89
C HIS A 285 -2.52 -17.70 -8.44
N CYS A 286 -3.58 -17.07 -7.94
CA CYS A 286 -4.96 -17.32 -8.33
C CYS A 286 -5.49 -16.29 -9.33
N ILE A 287 -5.09 -15.02 -9.19
CA ILE A 287 -5.62 -13.87 -9.92
C ILE A 287 -4.44 -13.01 -10.40
N THR A 288 -4.42 -12.64 -11.68
CA THR A 288 -3.42 -11.68 -12.17
C THR A 288 -3.76 -10.29 -11.64
N LEU A 289 -2.83 -9.68 -10.90
CA LEU A 289 -2.95 -8.32 -10.40
C LEU A 289 -2.36 -7.35 -11.42
N LEU A 290 -3.02 -6.21 -11.61
CA LEU A 290 -2.71 -5.18 -12.60
C LEU A 290 -2.24 -3.90 -11.91
N PRO A 291 -1.42 -3.06 -12.59
CA PRO A 291 -1.08 -1.74 -12.09
C PRO A 291 -2.34 -0.92 -11.76
N GLY A 292 -2.41 -0.41 -10.54
CA GLY A 292 -3.55 0.34 -10.01
C GLY A 292 -4.52 -0.48 -9.15
N ASP A 293 -4.43 -1.81 -9.14
CA ASP A 293 -5.24 -2.64 -8.24
C ASP A 293 -4.95 -2.33 -6.78
N VAL A 294 -6.00 -2.44 -5.96
CA VAL A 294 -5.94 -2.17 -4.52
C VAL A 294 -6.26 -3.44 -3.74
N ILE A 295 -5.46 -3.72 -2.72
CA ILE A 295 -5.71 -4.79 -1.76
C ILE A 295 -5.89 -4.19 -0.36
N LEU A 296 -7.08 -4.35 0.19
CA LEU A 296 -7.44 -4.04 1.57
C LEU A 296 -7.07 -5.23 2.46
N THR A 297 -6.24 -4.99 3.47
CA THR A 297 -5.47 -6.05 4.16
C THR A 297 -6.11 -6.59 5.43
N GLY A 298 -7.35 -6.21 5.73
CA GLY A 298 -8.04 -6.51 6.96
C GLY A 298 -7.90 -5.39 8.00
N THR A 299 -8.69 -5.52 9.07
CA THR A 299 -8.81 -4.51 10.13
C THR A 299 -8.48 -5.10 11.52
N PRO A 300 -7.91 -4.31 12.46
CA PRO A 300 -7.70 -4.73 13.85
C PRO A 300 -9.02 -4.78 14.65
N SER A 301 -8.95 -5.22 15.90
CA SER A 301 -10.10 -5.16 16.82
C SER A 301 -10.65 -3.75 17.04
N GLY A 302 -11.87 -3.67 17.60
CA GLY A 302 -12.52 -2.41 17.95
C GLY A 302 -13.62 -1.97 16.98
N VAL A 303 -14.00 -2.83 16.03
CA VAL A 303 -15.17 -2.62 15.18
C VAL A 303 -16.44 -2.58 16.04
N GLY A 304 -17.44 -1.83 15.60
CA GLY A 304 -18.67 -1.56 16.34
C GLY A 304 -19.47 -2.81 16.71
N LEU A 305 -19.48 -3.83 15.85
CA LEU A 305 -20.23 -5.08 16.03
C LEU A 305 -19.86 -5.86 17.30
N PHE A 306 -18.59 -5.84 17.72
CA PHE A 306 -18.07 -6.65 18.83
C PHE A 306 -17.88 -5.85 20.12
N ARG A 307 -18.27 -4.57 20.13
CA ARG A 307 -18.31 -3.76 21.34
C ARG A 307 -19.47 -4.18 22.25
N ASN A 308 -19.34 -3.86 23.53
CA ASN A 308 -20.39 -4.05 24.54
C ASN A 308 -20.69 -2.72 25.27
N PRO A 309 -21.82 -2.04 25.00
CA PRO A 309 -22.82 -2.38 24.00
C PRO A 309 -22.29 -2.24 22.56
N ARG A 310 -22.99 -2.85 21.59
CA ARG A 310 -22.69 -2.65 20.16
C ARG A 310 -22.90 -1.20 19.78
N ILE A 311 -22.05 -0.70 18.90
CA ILE A 311 -22.11 0.67 18.37
C ILE A 311 -22.10 0.57 16.86
N PHE A 312 -22.92 1.36 16.18
CA PHE A 312 -22.97 1.45 14.73
C PHE A 312 -23.06 2.92 14.33
N LEU A 313 -22.56 3.20 13.13
CA LEU A 313 -22.57 4.53 12.53
C LEU A 313 -23.99 4.98 12.24
N LYS A 314 -24.22 6.29 12.36
CA LYS A 314 -25.47 6.97 12.04
C LYS A 314 -25.17 8.20 11.19
N ALA A 315 -26.17 8.67 10.44
CA ALA A 315 -26.11 9.96 9.78
C ALA A 315 -25.69 11.06 10.77
N GLY A 316 -24.72 11.88 10.37
CA GLY A 316 -24.10 12.91 11.19
C GLY A 316 -22.79 12.50 11.87
N ASP A 317 -22.51 11.20 12.01
CA ASP A 317 -21.22 10.74 12.57
C ASP A 317 -20.05 11.10 11.66
N VAL A 318 -18.88 11.32 12.24
CA VAL A 318 -17.63 11.56 11.50
C VAL A 318 -16.62 10.48 11.86
N ILE A 319 -16.12 9.79 10.84
CA ILE A 319 -15.05 8.79 10.95
C ILE A 319 -13.73 9.44 10.61
N GLU A 320 -12.75 9.30 11.49
CA GLU A 320 -11.37 9.71 11.27
C GLU A 320 -10.46 8.48 11.31
N SER A 321 -9.71 8.24 10.23
CA SER A 321 -8.86 7.04 10.07
C SER A 321 -7.45 7.43 9.69
N GLU A 322 -6.46 7.04 10.47
CA GLU A 322 -5.07 7.44 10.29
C GLU A 322 -4.15 6.22 10.33
N ILE A 323 -3.18 6.18 9.40
CA ILE A 323 -2.05 5.26 9.47
C ILE A 323 -0.77 6.09 9.50
N THR A 324 0.08 5.82 10.49
CA THR A 324 1.32 6.57 10.72
C THR A 324 2.18 6.56 9.45
N GLY A 325 2.54 7.76 8.97
CA GLY A 325 3.34 7.94 7.77
C GLY A 325 2.54 7.94 6.46
N LEU A 326 1.29 7.46 6.42
CA LEU A 326 0.44 7.41 5.21
C LEU A 326 -0.58 8.55 5.13
N GLY A 327 -1.07 9.03 6.28
CA GLY A 327 -1.97 10.18 6.37
C GLY A 327 -3.30 9.82 7.00
N LYS A 328 -4.30 10.68 6.80
CA LYS A 328 -5.59 10.63 7.48
C LYS A 328 -6.77 10.78 6.51
N LEU A 329 -7.83 10.02 6.75
CA LEU A 329 -9.17 10.18 6.18
C LEU A 329 -10.09 10.83 7.23
N CYS A 330 -11.04 11.65 6.77
CA CYS A 330 -12.09 12.26 7.58
C CYS A 330 -13.40 12.25 6.78
N ASN A 331 -14.23 11.24 6.98
CA ASN A 331 -15.45 11.03 6.20
C ASN A 331 -16.68 11.22 7.10
N LYS A 332 -17.64 12.03 6.65
CA LYS A 332 -18.91 12.23 7.36
C LYS A 332 -19.95 11.25 6.83
N ILE A 333 -20.73 10.69 7.76
CA ILE A 333 -21.87 9.85 7.43
C ILE A 333 -23.07 10.72 7.09
N VAL A 334 -23.69 10.48 5.94
CA VAL A 334 -24.87 11.21 5.44
C VAL A 334 -26.01 10.25 5.11
N GLU A 335 -27.22 10.77 4.93
CA GLU A 335 -28.38 9.98 4.47
C GLU A 335 -28.30 9.64 2.97
#